data_AF-A0A8T6TNL3-F1
#
_entry.id   AF-A0A8T6TNL3-F1
#
_cell.length_a   1.000
_cell.length_b   1.000
_cell.length_c   1.000
_cell.angle_alpha   90.00
_cell.angle_beta   90.00
_cell.angle_gamma   90.00
#
_symmetry.space_group_name_H-M   'P 1'
#
loop_
_entity.id
_entity.type
_entity.pdbx_description
1 polymer ?
#
loop_
_entity_poly.entity_id
_entity_poly.type
_entity_poly.pdbx_seq_one_letter_code
_entity_poly.pdbx_strand_id
1 'polypeptide(L)'
;FIQCRPGIDNVYDAMKTARLYQPAVVFYEDVDTIAQGDQTQGHVAVTQLLDIFDGLTAKSTKILAILTTNHPEKIHKGMVRPGRLDAV
;
A
#
# COMPACT_ATOMS: atom_id res chain seq x y z
N PHE A 1 13.81 -6.41 -3.63
CA PHE A 1 12.71 -5.90 -4.47
C PHE A 1 11.60 -6.91 -4.40
N ILE A 2 10.40 -6.50 -3.98
CA ILE A 2 9.23 -7.36 -3.79
C ILE A 2 8.11 -6.78 -4.65
N GLN A 3 7.67 -7.53 -5.65
CA GLN A 3 6.53 -7.16 -6.49
C GLN A 3 5.26 -7.79 -5.91
N CYS A 4 4.20 -7.00 -5.83
CA CYS A 4 2.89 -7.44 -5.38
C CYS A 4 1.90 -7.20 -6.54
N ARG A 5 1.41 -8.29 -7.14
CA ARG A 5 0.46 -8.24 -8.24
C ARG A 5 -0.98 -8.14 -7.71
N PRO A 6 -1.78 -7.21 -8.23
CA PRO A 6 -3.18 -7.05 -7.81
C PRO A 6 -3.97 -8.34 -8.05
N GLY A 7 -4.83 -8.70 -7.10
CA GLY A 7 -5.71 -9.88 -7.18
C GLY A 7 -5.01 -11.24 -7.07
N ILE A 8 -3.68 -11.29 -7.00
CA ILE A 8 -2.91 -12.53 -6.86
C ILE A 8 -2.15 -12.54 -5.53
N ASP A 9 -1.38 -11.48 -5.27
CA ASP A 9 -0.49 -11.40 -4.12
C ASP A 9 -1.16 -10.62 -2.98
N ASN A 10 -0.99 -11.08 -1.74
CA ASN A 10 -1.47 -10.38 -0.57
C ASN A 10 -0.46 -9.31 -0.13
N VAL A 11 -0.88 -8.05 -0.13
CA VAL A 11 -0.04 -6.90 0.27
C VAL A 11 0.52 -7.04 1.69
N TYR A 12 -0.21 -7.65 2.62
CA TYR A 12 0.27 -7.88 3.99
C TYR A 12 1.47 -8.82 4.04
N ASP A 13 1.46 -9.88 3.23
CA ASP A 13 2.55 -10.87 3.21
C ASP A 13 3.79 -10.32 2.50
N ALA A 14 3.58 -9.53 1.44
CA ALA A 14 4.65 -8.77 0.79
C ALA A 14 5.32 -7.81 1.79
N MET A 15 4.51 -7.10 2.60
CA MET A 15 5.00 -6.18 3.63
C MET A 15 5.69 -6.87 4.80
N LYS A 16 5.20 -8.03 5.26
CA LYS A 16 5.90 -8.85 6.26
C LYS A 16 7.27 -9.30 5.75
N THR A 17 7.33 -9.78 4.52
CA THR A 17 8.59 -10.15 3.85
C THR A 17 9.52 -8.94 3.79
N ALA A 18 9.02 -7.78 3.37
CA ALA A 18 9.80 -6.55 3.32
C ALA A 18 10.38 -6.15 4.68
N ARG A 19 9.60 -6.32 5.76
CA ARG A 19 10.04 -6.04 7.13
C ARG A 19 11.17 -6.97 7.61
N LEU A 20 11.17 -8.23 7.19
CA LEU A 20 12.22 -9.20 7.53
C LEU A 20 13.54 -8.94 6.78
N TYR A 21 13.45 -8.47 5.54
CA TYR A 21 14.60 -8.32 4.64
C TYR A 21 14.99 -6.85 4.38
N GLN A 22 14.80 -5.96 5.37
CA GLN A 22 15.15 -4.55 5.21
C GLN A 22 16.67 -4.36 5.00
N PRO A 23 17.11 -3.44 4.11
CA PRO A 23 16.29 -2.50 3.34
C PRO A 23 15.59 -3.14 2.15
N ALA A 24 14.32 -2.76 1.92
CA ALA A 24 13.50 -3.35 0.86
C ALA A 24 12.71 -2.31 0.06
N VAL A 25 12.41 -2.65 -1.20
CA VAL A 25 11.47 -1.92 -2.06
C VAL A 25 10.28 -2.83 -2.30
N VAL A 26 9.07 -2.33 -2.04
CA VAL A 26 7.80 -2.99 -2.32
C VAL A 26 7.11 -2.24 -3.45
N PHE A 27 6.81 -2.93 -4.55
CA PHE A 27 6.12 -2.37 -5.71
C PHE A 27 4.73 -2.99 -5.82
N TYR A 28 3.68 -2.18 -5.66
CA TYR A 28 2.29 -2.62 -5.73
C TYR A 28 1.59 -1.97 -6.93
N GLU A 29 1.11 -2.81 -7.85
CA GLU A 29 0.51 -2.36 -9.10
C GLU A 29 -1.00 -2.21 -8.98
N ASP A 30 -1.55 -1.22 -9.69
CA ASP A 30 -2.98 -0.95 -9.81
C ASP A 30 -3.69 -0.91 -8.44
N VAL A 31 -3.19 -0.09 -7.52
CA VAL A 31 -3.72 0.03 -6.14
C VAL A 31 -5.21 0.39 -6.10
N ASP A 32 -5.73 1.02 -7.15
CA ASP A 32 -7.16 1.32 -7.33
C ASP A 32 -8.04 0.07 -7.48
N THR A 33 -7.46 -1.08 -7.84
CA THR A 33 -8.17 -2.37 -7.87
C THR A 33 -8.57 -2.85 -6.47
N ILE A 34 -7.85 -2.44 -5.43
CA ILE A 34 -8.16 -2.83 -4.04
C ILE A 34 -9.47 -2.21 -3.55
N ALA A 35 -9.85 -1.07 -4.13
CA ALA A 35 -11.11 -0.39 -3.81
C ALA A 35 -12.30 -0.98 -4.59
N GLN A 36 -12.11 -2.01 -5.41
CA GLN A 36 -13.17 -2.66 -6.17
C GLN A 36 -13.93 -3.65 -5.27
N GLY A 37 -15.15 -3.29 -4.90
CA GLY A 37 -16.09 -4.06 -4.09
C GLY A 37 -17.29 -3.20 -3.72
N ASP A 38 -18.33 -3.79 -3.12
CA ASP A 38 -19.42 -3.00 -2.53
C ASP A 38 -18.85 -1.94 -1.57
N GLN A 39 -19.52 -0.80 -1.38
CA GLN A 39 -18.97 0.37 -0.67
C GLN A 39 -18.27 0.01 0.65
N THR A 40 -18.77 -1.01 1.36
CA THR A 40 -18.20 -1.53 2.61
C THR A 40 -16.89 -2.31 2.40
N GLN A 41 -16.81 -3.20 1.40
CA GLN A 41 -15.62 -4.03 1.17
C GLN A 41 -14.43 -3.20 0.66
N GLY A 42 -14.68 -2.27 -0.26
CA GLY A 42 -13.65 -1.34 -0.73
C GLY A 42 -13.12 -0.44 0.39
N HIS A 43 -13.98 0.00 1.32
CA HIS A 43 -13.55 0.80 2.47
C HIS A 43 -12.63 0.02 3.42
N VAL A 44 -12.93 -1.26 3.66
CA VAL A 44 -12.11 -2.12 4.52
C VAL A 44 -10.72 -2.33 3.91
N ALA A 45 -10.64 -2.64 2.61
CA ALA A 45 -9.37 -2.84 1.91
C ALA A 45 -8.49 -1.58 1.88
N VAL A 46 -9.11 -0.41 1.68
CA VAL A 46 -8.41 0.88 1.75
C VAL A 46 -7.90 1.14 3.18
N THR A 47 -8.72 0.90 4.19
CA THR A 47 -8.31 1.08 5.60
C THR A 47 -7.11 0.20 5.96
N GLN A 48 -7.11 -1.04 5.48
CA GLN A 48 -6.01 -1.97 5.64
C GLN A 48 -4.69 -1.45 5.04
N LEU A 49 -4.72 -0.83 3.85
CA LEU A 49 -3.54 -0.18 3.28
C LEU A 49 -3.07 1.02 4.11
N LEU A 50 -3.99 1.81 4.68
CA LEU A 50 -3.63 2.92 5.55
C LEU A 50 -2.89 2.45 6.80
N ASP A 51 -3.36 1.37 7.42
CA ASP A 51 -2.69 0.76 8.59
C ASP A 51 -1.28 0.27 8.26
N ILE A 52 -1.10 -0.28 7.04
CA ILE A 52 0.21 -0.69 6.54
C ILE A 52 1.15 0.52 6.41
N PHE A 53 0.69 1.62 5.81
CA PHE A 53 1.48 2.84 5.65
C PHE A 53 1.83 3.49 6.98
N ASP A 54 0.88 3.54 7.92
CA ASP A 54 1.15 4.07 9.26
C ASP A 54 2.28 3.27 9.93
N GLY A 55 2.30 1.95 9.74
CA GLY A 55 3.38 1.08 10.21
C GLY A 55 4.73 1.28 9.51
N LEU A 56 4.80 1.96 8.36
CA LEU A 56 6.04 2.28 7.65
C LEU A 56 6.73 3.54 8.19
N THR A 57 5.98 4.45 8.83
CA THR A 57 6.51 5.73 9.34
C THR A 57 7.46 5.62 10.52
N ALA A 58 7.57 4.43 11.13
CA ALA A 58 8.48 4.21 12.24
C ALA A 58 9.93 4.44 11.79
N LYS A 59 10.68 5.28 12.52
CA LYS A 59 12.06 5.71 12.19
C LYS A 59 13.06 4.56 11.93
N SER A 60 12.77 3.35 12.43
CA SER A 60 13.60 2.16 12.21
C SER A 60 13.31 1.43 10.91
N THR A 61 12.26 1.81 10.18
CA THR A 61 11.83 1.14 8.94
C THR A 61 12.59 1.70 7.74
N LYS A 62 13.26 0.82 7.00
CA LYS A 62 13.99 1.11 5.75
C LYS A 62 13.28 0.42 4.58
N ILE A 63 12.01 0.74 4.37
CA ILE A 63 11.20 0.20 3.28
C ILE A 63 10.71 1.37 2.42
N LEU A 64 10.93 1.27 1.11
CA LEU A 64 10.31 2.14 0.12
C LEU A 64 9.11 1.41 -0.49
N ALA A 65 7.91 1.95 -0.30
CA ALA A 65 6.71 1.47 -0.99
C ALA A 65 6.45 2.33 -2.22
N ILE A 66 6.25 1.69 -3.37
CA ILE A 66 5.90 2.32 -4.64
C ILE A 66 4.57 1.74 -5.07
N LEU A 67 3.63 2.61 -5.41
CA LEU A 67 2.26 2.27 -5.77
C LEU A 67 1.98 2.82 -7.17
N THR A 68 1.38 2.02 -8.04
CA THR A 68 0.87 2.51 -9.33
C THR A 68 -0.65 2.53 -9.33
N THR A 69 -1.24 3.46 -10.09
CA THR A 69 -2.68 3.50 -10.34
C THR A 69 -2.94 4.03 -11.73
N ASN A 70 -4.01 3.55 -12.37
CA ASN A 70 -4.56 4.16 -13.59
C ASN A 70 -5.68 5.17 -13.29
N HIS A 71 -6.09 5.26 -12.03
CA HIS A 71 -7.27 6.00 -11.57
C HIS A 71 -6.92 6.85 -10.32
N PRO A 72 -6.09 7.90 -10.44
CA PRO A 72 -5.71 8.75 -9.31
C PRO A 72 -6.92 9.36 -8.58
N GLU A 73 -8.04 9.59 -9.28
CA GLU A 73 -9.30 10.08 -8.72
C GLU A 73 -9.96 9.10 -7.73
N LYS A 74 -9.62 7.79 -7.83
CA LYS A 74 -10.11 6.75 -6.92
C LYS A 74 -9.24 6.57 -5.69
N ILE A 75 -8.07 7.22 -5.62
CA ILE A 75 -7.22 7.18 -4.43
C ILE A 75 -7.97 7.82 -3.27
N HIS A 76 -8.05 7.09 -2.15
CA HIS A 76 -8.69 7.60 -0.96
C HIS A 76 -7.93 8.80 -0.38
N LYS A 77 -8.63 9.89 -0.05
CA LYS A 77 -8.04 11.13 0.49
C LYS A 77 -7.21 10.92 1.76
N GLY A 78 -7.47 9.85 2.52
CA GLY A 78 -6.68 9.48 3.69
C GLY A 78 -5.27 8.96 3.37
N MET A 79 -5.01 8.50 2.13
CA MET A 79 -3.71 7.99 1.69
C MET A 79 -2.73 9.12 1.40
N VAL A 80 -3.19 10.26 0.88
CA VAL A 80 -2.35 11.43 0.56
C VAL A 80 -1.97 12.28 1.77
N ARG A 81 -2.24 11.81 2.99
CA ARG A 81 -1.83 12.52 4.20
C ARG A 81 -0.31 12.36 4.39
N PRO A 82 0.41 13.42 4.81
CA PRO A 82 1.85 13.35 5.07
C PRO A 82 2.19 12.18 6.01
N GLY A 83 3.24 11.43 5.68
CA GLY A 83 3.62 10.20 6.38
C GLY A 83 2.95 8.93 5.84
N ARG A 84 2.05 9.00 4.86
CA ARG A 84 1.50 7.81 4.20
C ARG A 84 1.96 7.71 2.75
N LEU A 85 1.58 8.71 1.96
CA LEU A 85 2.14 8.95 0.62
C LEU A 85 2.88 10.28 0.67
N ASP A 86 4.21 10.19 0.72
CA ASP A 86 5.09 11.36 0.77
C ASP A 86 5.33 11.99 -0.61
N ALA A 87 5.09 11.21 -1.68
CA ALA A 87 5.11 11.66 -3.07
C ALA A 87 3.96 11.00 -3.85
N VAL A 88 3.27 11.78 -4.67
CA VAL A 88 2.15 11.37 -5.53
C VAL A 88 2.38 11.94 -6.93
#